data_AF-A0A5D9C823-F1
#
_entry.id   AF-A0A5D9C823-F1
#
_cell.length_a   1.000
_cell.length_b   1.000
_cell.length_c   1.000
_cell.angle_alpha   90.00
_cell.angle_beta   90.00
_cell.angle_gamma   90.00
#
_symmetry.space_group_name_H-M   'P 1'
#
loop_
_entity.id
_entity.type
_entity.pdbx_description
1 polymer ?
#
loop_
_entity_poly.entity_id
_entity_poly.type
_entity_poly.pdbx_seq_one_letter_code
_entity_poly.pdbx_strand_id
1 'polypeptide(L)'
;MDDAGIRPGFAARTFPAFSIFASIGYFLFMGFGLSPFVYYPETGDFTWAAQPDLGPPMFWYGWMVYAAIVGLAGGLLTYLLPIRWSLALVRGLGWLLWAVPTLIMLIILFLLRHYF
;
A
#
# COMPACT_ATOMS: atom_id res chain seq x y z
N MET A 1 -22.05 32.53 15.12
CA MET A 1 -22.22 31.12 14.73
C MET A 1 -20.82 30.61 14.54
N ASP A 2 -20.25 30.08 15.61
CA ASP A 2 -18.89 29.60 15.63
C ASP A 2 -18.84 28.31 14.83
N ASP A 3 -18.26 28.37 13.63
CA ASP A 3 -17.73 27.19 12.96
C ASP A 3 -16.64 26.63 13.88
N ALA A 4 -17.04 25.81 14.85
CA ALA A 4 -16.16 25.01 15.67
C ALA A 4 -15.38 24.13 14.69
N GLY A 5 -14.21 24.64 14.29
CA GLY A 5 -13.35 24.10 13.26
C GLY A 5 -13.10 22.62 13.51
N ILE A 6 -13.81 21.79 12.76
CA ILE A 6 -13.62 20.35 12.75
C ILE A 6 -12.21 20.14 12.20
N ARG A 7 -11.24 20.04 13.10
CA ARG A 7 -9.92 19.53 12.76
C ARG A 7 -10.16 18.19 12.11
N PRO A 8 -9.67 17.94 10.88
CA PRO A 8 -9.82 16.64 10.25
C PRO A 8 -9.32 15.61 11.24
N GLY A 9 -10.19 14.66 11.59
CA GLY A 9 -9.83 13.58 12.49
C GLY A 9 -8.60 12.84 11.97
N PHE A 10 -7.87 12.20 12.87
CA PHE A 10 -6.69 11.38 12.55
C PHE A 10 -6.86 10.56 11.26
N ALA A 11 -7.97 9.81 11.15
CA ALA A 11 -8.29 8.97 9.99
C ALA A 11 -8.35 9.72 8.65
N ALA A 12 -8.90 10.95 8.62
CA ALA A 12 -9.04 11.75 7.41
C ALA A 12 -7.68 12.22 6.84
N ARG A 13 -6.62 12.17 7.65
CA ARG A 13 -5.26 12.55 7.27
C ARG A 13 -4.37 11.35 6.98
N THR A 14 -4.58 10.25 7.71
CA THR A 14 -3.67 9.09 7.67
C THR A 14 -4.12 8.03 6.68
N PHE A 15 -5.42 7.75 6.54
CA PHE A 15 -5.91 6.71 5.63
C PHE A 15 -5.66 7.03 4.15
N PRO A 16 -5.84 8.28 3.69
CA PRO A 16 -5.40 8.69 2.36
C PRO A 16 -3.95 8.36 2.04
N ALA A 17 -3.05 8.77 2.93
CA ALA A 17 -1.63 8.53 2.75
C ALA A 17 -1.33 7.03 2.83
N PHE A 18 -1.91 6.32 3.80
CA PHE A 18 -1.76 4.88 3.91
C PHE A 18 -2.09 4.18 2.58
N SER A 19 -3.24 4.48 1.97
CA SER A 19 -3.66 3.84 0.73
C SER A 19 -2.70 4.13 -0.42
N ILE A 20 -2.32 5.40 -0.63
CA ILE A 20 -1.38 5.79 -1.70
C ILE A 20 -0.03 5.08 -1.52
N PHE A 21 0.55 5.18 -0.32
CA PHE A 21 1.87 4.63 -0.03
C PHE A 21 1.85 3.09 -0.05
N ALA A 22 0.79 2.45 0.44
CA ALA A 22 0.63 1.00 0.37
C ALA A 22 0.51 0.51 -1.08
N SER A 23 -0.29 1.17 -1.92
CA SER A 23 -0.42 0.79 -3.33
C SER A 23 0.89 0.96 -4.10
N ILE A 24 1.61 2.06 -3.89
CA ILE A 24 2.94 2.29 -4.48
C ILE A 24 3.93 1.22 -3.97
N GLY A 25 3.96 0.98 -2.65
CA GLY A 25 4.80 -0.03 -2.04
C GLY A 25 4.57 -1.40 -2.65
N TYR A 26 3.31 -1.86 -2.69
CA TYR A 26 2.94 -3.14 -3.28
C TYR A 26 3.45 -3.28 -4.72
N PHE A 27 3.20 -2.27 -5.56
CA PHE A 27 3.65 -2.27 -6.95
C PHE A 27 5.17 -2.38 -7.08
N LEU A 28 5.93 -1.64 -6.25
CA LEU A 28 7.39 -1.69 -6.26
C LEU A 28 7.91 -3.05 -5.77
N PHE A 29 7.35 -3.59 -4.68
CA PHE A 29 7.78 -4.89 -4.14
C PHE A 29 7.49 -6.04 -5.11
N MET A 30 6.34 -5.99 -5.80
CA MET A 30 6.05 -6.89 -6.91
C MET A 30 7.07 -6.74 -8.04
N GLY A 31 7.32 -5.51 -8.51
CA GLY A 31 8.21 -5.25 -9.65
C GLY A 31 9.68 -5.63 -9.39
N PHE A 32 10.16 -5.47 -8.16
CA PHE A 32 11.52 -5.84 -7.77
C PHE A 32 11.64 -7.25 -7.19
N GLY A 33 10.54 -8.00 -7.07
CA GLY A 33 10.55 -9.34 -6.48
C GLY A 33 10.95 -9.36 -5.00
N LEU A 34 10.77 -8.25 -4.28
CA LEU A 34 11.18 -8.11 -2.89
C LEU A 34 10.07 -8.61 -1.97
N SER A 35 10.28 -9.77 -1.36
CA SER A 35 9.34 -10.36 -0.41
C SER A 35 10.05 -10.71 0.90
N PRO A 36 9.51 -10.36 2.07
CA PRO A 36 10.08 -10.76 3.36
C PRO A 36 9.97 -12.27 3.58
N PHE A 37 8.98 -12.91 2.97
CA PHE A 37 8.74 -14.34 3.05
C PHE A 37 7.96 -14.81 1.82
N VAL A 38 7.87 -16.12 1.65
CA VAL A 38 7.17 -16.79 0.56
C VAL A 38 6.24 -17.81 1.19
N TYR A 39 4.98 -17.81 0.75
CA TYR A 39 3.99 -18.77 1.19
C TYR A 39 3.84 -19.90 0.17
N TYR A 40 3.75 -21.14 0.64
CA TYR A 40 3.52 -22.33 -0.19
C TYR A 40 2.13 -22.90 0.09
N PRO A 41 1.17 -22.78 -0.83
CA PRO A 41 -0.21 -23.21 -0.59
C PRO A 41 -0.37 -24.72 -0.48
N GLU A 42 0.52 -25.50 -1.11
CA GLU A 42 0.47 -26.97 -1.10
C GLU A 42 0.83 -27.55 0.28
N THR A 43 1.83 -26.96 0.95
CA THR A 43 2.30 -27.43 2.27
C THR A 43 1.80 -26.57 3.43
N GLY A 44 1.38 -25.33 3.14
CA GLY A 44 1.00 -24.33 4.15
C GLY A 44 2.19 -23.59 4.78
N ASP A 45 3.40 -23.77 4.25
CA ASP A 45 4.62 -23.24 4.87
C ASP A 45 4.92 -21.79 4.49
N PHE A 46 5.54 -21.07 5.43
CA PHE A 46 6.19 -19.79 5.20
C PHE A 46 7.71 -19.95 5.26
N THR A 47 8.39 -19.50 4.22
CA THR A 47 9.85 -19.57 4.13
C THR A 47 10.43 -18.19 3.83
N TRP A 48 11.69 -17.96 4.22
CA TRP A 48 12.37 -16.67 3.99
C TRP A 48 12.81 -16.47 2.53
N ALA A 49 12.92 -17.55 1.77
CA ALA A 49 13.33 -17.54 0.37
C ALA A 49 12.62 -18.67 -0.38
N ALA A 50 12.49 -18.53 -1.70
CA ALA A 50 11.85 -19.54 -2.52
C ALA A 50 12.62 -20.88 -2.49
N GLN A 51 11.92 -21.93 -2.10
CA GLN A 51 12.32 -23.32 -2.10
C GLN A 51 11.66 -24.05 -3.28
N PRO A 52 12.43 -24.58 -4.25
CA PRO A 52 11.87 -25.25 -5.44
C PRO A 52 11.11 -26.55 -5.15
N ASP A 53 11.39 -27.18 -4.02
CA ASP A 53 10.86 -28.47 -3.58
C ASP A 53 9.48 -28.37 -2.90
N LEU A 54 9.03 -27.16 -2.54
CA LEU A 54 7.75 -26.93 -1.86
C LEU A 54 6.59 -26.59 -2.83
N GLY A 55 6.84 -26.61 -4.15
CA GLY A 55 5.83 -26.32 -5.17
C GLY A 55 5.82 -24.85 -5.64
N PRO A 56 4.70 -24.34 -6.20
CA PRO A 56 4.61 -22.97 -6.70
C PRO A 56 4.57 -21.92 -5.56
N PRO A 57 5.53 -20.98 -5.50
CA PRO A 57 5.57 -19.97 -4.45
C PRO A 57 4.52 -18.85 -4.63
N MET A 58 3.94 -18.38 -3.53
CA MET A 58 3.06 -17.22 -3.46
C MET A 58 3.74 -16.04 -2.74
N PHE A 59 4.29 -15.12 -3.53
CA PHE A 59 4.98 -13.92 -3.02
C PHE A 59 4.04 -12.79 -2.57
N TRP A 60 2.79 -12.78 -3.06
CA TRP A 60 1.85 -11.67 -2.85
C TRP A 60 1.52 -11.39 -1.38
N TYR A 61 1.54 -12.40 -0.52
CA TYR A 61 1.40 -12.22 0.93
C TYR A 61 2.54 -11.40 1.52
N GLY A 62 3.79 -11.69 1.14
CA GLY A 62 4.94 -10.94 1.62
C GLY A 62 4.96 -9.51 1.06
N TRP A 63 4.57 -9.32 -0.21
CA TRP A 63 4.40 -7.99 -0.79
C TRP A 63 3.37 -7.15 -0.03
N MET A 64 2.27 -7.76 0.45
CA MET A 64 1.29 -7.07 1.29
C MET A 64 1.87 -6.61 2.62
N VAL A 65 2.73 -7.40 3.26
CA VAL A 65 3.34 -7.01 4.53
C VAL A 65 4.26 -5.81 4.34
N TYR A 66 5.14 -5.83 3.34
CA TYR A 66 5.98 -4.66 3.05
C TYR A 66 5.15 -3.44 2.61
N ALA A 67 4.12 -3.64 1.79
CA ALA A 67 3.20 -2.57 1.40
C ALA A 67 2.50 -1.94 2.61
N ALA A 68 2.04 -2.76 3.57
CA ALA A 68 1.43 -2.28 4.81
C ALA A 68 2.41 -1.46 5.64
N ILE A 69 3.68 -1.88 5.76
CA ILE A 69 4.72 -1.12 6.47
C ILE A 69 4.94 0.25 5.80
N VAL A 70 5.06 0.29 4.47
CA VAL A 70 5.22 1.55 3.73
C VAL A 70 3.98 2.43 3.86
N GLY A 71 2.78 1.85 3.81
CA GLY A 71 1.53 2.56 4.05
C GLY A 71 1.46 3.17 5.45
N LEU A 72 1.81 2.41 6.48
CA LEU A 72 1.85 2.89 7.86
C LEU A 72 2.85 4.03 8.03
N ALA A 73 4.04 3.91 7.42
CA ALA A 73 5.02 4.99 7.41
C ALA A 73 4.46 6.25 6.73
N GLY A 74 3.80 6.12 5.58
CA GLY A 74 3.13 7.23 4.89
C GLY A 74 2.05 7.90 5.74
N GLY A 75 1.20 7.12 6.39
CA GLY A 75 0.18 7.62 7.32
C GLY A 75 0.76 8.31 8.54
N LEU A 76 1.85 7.77 9.11
CA LEU A 76 2.55 8.39 10.23
C LEU A 76 3.19 9.72 9.82
N LEU A 77 3.80 9.80 8.64
CA LEU A 77 4.36 11.04 8.12
C LEU A 77 3.28 12.13 8.02
N THR A 78 2.11 11.84 7.45
CA THR A 78 1.05 12.85 7.34
C THR A 78 0.43 13.25 8.67
N TYR A 79 0.46 12.35 9.66
CA TYR A 79 0.08 12.67 11.03
C TYR A 79 1.05 13.67 11.67
N LEU A 80 2.36 13.43 11.53
CA LEU A 80 3.43 14.28 12.07
C LEU A 80 3.53 15.64 11.36
N LEU A 81 3.06 15.75 10.11
CA LEU A 81 3.04 17.03 9.41
C LEU A 81 2.11 18.06 10.10
N PRO A 82 2.43 19.36 10.06
CA PRO A 82 1.55 20.38 10.60
C PRO A 82 0.22 20.42 9.84
N ILE A 83 -0.87 20.67 10.57
CA ILE A 83 -2.24 20.48 10.05
C ILE A 83 -2.52 21.25 8.75
N ARG A 84 -1.96 22.46 8.62
CA ARG A 84 -2.06 23.31 7.42
C ARG A 84 -1.52 22.63 6.16
N TRP A 85 -0.41 21.91 6.27
CA TRP A 85 0.21 21.21 5.15
C TRP A 85 -0.56 19.94 4.82
N SER A 86 -0.94 19.17 5.83
CA SER A 86 -1.73 17.95 5.61
C SER A 86 -3.10 18.25 4.96
N LEU A 87 -3.73 19.37 5.32
CA LEU A 87 -4.99 19.80 4.74
C LEU A 87 -4.82 20.27 3.30
N ALA A 88 -3.77 21.04 3.01
CA ALA A 88 -3.44 21.44 1.66
C ALA A 88 -3.13 20.24 0.76
N LEU A 89 -2.40 19.25 1.28
CA LEU A 89 -2.13 17.98 0.58
C LEU A 89 -3.42 17.20 0.33
N VAL A 90 -4.25 16.95 1.34
CA VAL A 90 -5.48 16.17 1.17
C VAL A 90 -6.51 16.88 0.27
N ARG A 91 -6.65 18.21 0.37
CA ARG A 91 -7.56 18.97 -0.52
C ARG A 91 -7.02 19.12 -1.93
N GLY A 92 -5.75 19.48 -2.09
CA GLY A 92 -5.13 19.71 -3.40
C GLY A 92 -4.86 18.43 -4.18
N LEU A 93 -4.52 17.34 -3.48
CA LEU A 93 -4.24 16.02 -4.07
C LEU A 93 -5.38 15.02 -3.80
N GLY A 94 -6.58 15.49 -3.45
CA GLY A 94 -7.71 14.61 -3.13
C GLY A 94 -8.09 13.66 -4.28
N TRP A 95 -7.85 14.04 -5.53
CA TRP A 95 -8.05 13.18 -6.69
C TRP A 95 -7.01 12.06 -6.80
N LEU A 96 -5.76 12.28 -6.33
CA LEU A 96 -4.70 11.25 -6.32
C LEU A 96 -5.01 10.11 -5.35
N LEU A 97 -5.82 10.38 -4.33
CA LEU A 97 -6.35 9.36 -3.42
C LEU A 97 -6.98 8.19 -4.17
N TRP A 98 -7.76 8.50 -5.21
CA TRP A 98 -8.46 7.51 -6.00
C TRP A 98 -7.65 7.14 -7.24
N ALA A 99 -7.05 8.12 -7.89
CA ALA A 99 -6.33 7.89 -9.14
C ALA A 99 -5.11 6.99 -8.95
N VAL A 100 -4.33 7.14 -7.89
CA VAL A 100 -3.11 6.34 -7.69
C VAL A 100 -3.44 4.86 -7.45
N PRO A 101 -4.26 4.47 -6.45
CA PRO A 101 -4.61 3.07 -6.26
C PRO A 101 -5.32 2.46 -7.46
N THR A 102 -6.22 3.22 -8.11
CA THR A 102 -6.96 2.74 -9.29
C THR A 102 -6.01 2.50 -10.46
N LEU A 103 -5.11 3.44 -10.77
CA LEU A 103 -4.15 3.30 -11.84
C LEU A 103 -3.19 2.13 -11.58
N ILE A 104 -2.69 2.00 -10.35
CA ILE A 104 -1.82 0.89 -9.97
C ILE A 104 -2.56 -0.45 -10.12
N MET A 105 -3.81 -0.54 -9.67
CA MET A 105 -4.63 -1.73 -9.85
C MET A 105 -4.79 -2.08 -11.34
N LEU A 106 -5.10 -1.10 -12.19
CA LEU A 106 -5.21 -1.30 -13.65
C LEU A 106 -3.89 -1.78 -14.26
N ILE A 107 -2.76 -1.21 -13.84
CA ILE A 107 -1.43 -1.65 -14.27
C ILE A 107 -1.17 -3.09 -13.85
N ILE A 108 -1.44 -3.44 -12.58
CA ILE A 108 -1.23 -4.80 -12.06
C ILE A 108 -2.12 -5.80 -12.81
N LEU A 109 -3.40 -5.50 -13.01
CA LEU A 109 -4.31 -6.35 -13.77
C LEU A 109 -3.83 -6.52 -15.22
N PHE A 110 -3.37 -5.45 -15.85
CA PHE A 110 -2.79 -5.53 -17.18
C PHE A 110 -1.54 -6.41 -17.19
N LEU A 111 -0.62 -6.28 -16.23
CA LEU A 111 0.57 -7.13 -16.15
C LEU A 111 0.21 -8.59 -15.88
N LEU A 112 -0.82 -8.84 -15.08
CA LEU A 112 -1.28 -10.19 -14.75
C LEU A 112 -2.12 -10.86 -15.84
N ARG A 113 -2.50 -10.14 -16.90
CA ARG A 113 -3.34 -10.67 -18.01
C ARG A 113 -2.74 -11.85 -18.77
N HIS A 114 -1.48 -12.19 -18.54
CA HIS A 114 -0.81 -13.35 -19.16
C HIS A 114 -0.85 -14.59 -18.26
N TYR A 115 -1.15 -14.42 -16.97
CA TYR A 115 -1.23 -15.49 -15.98
C TYR A 115 -2.66 -15.99 -15.76
N PHE A 116 -3.66 -15.23 -16.18
CA PHE A 116 -5.10 -15.54 -16.14
C PHE A 116 -5.67 -15.53 -17.56
#